data_AF-U4R0R4-F1
#
_entry.id   AF-U4R0R4-F1
#
_cell.length_a   1.000
_cell.length_b   1.000
_cell.length_c   1.000
_cell.angle_alpha   90.00
_cell.angle_beta   90.00
_cell.angle_gamma   90.00
#
_symmetry.space_group_name_H-M   'P 1'
#
loop_
_entity.id
_entity.type
_entity.pdbx_description
1 polymer ?
#
loop_
_entity_poly.entity_id
_entity_poly.type
_entity_poly.pdbx_seq_one_letter_code
_entity_poly.pdbx_strand_id
1 'polypeptide(L)'
;MEHILGTLKNADTMIKRYPFLNKTGMIFGTIFHDIGEVLDYRFDSKANDYITTNHRRLIGHCGGAIEILKPYFSKYNISMDLQEYLFQIIGSHMGNEMASISEMCTPETICLNFADHMDALADSMQRAKDKYLQGKTNKITVANSCLYFYE
;
A
#
# COMPACT_ATOMS: atom_id res chain seq x y z
N MET A 1 -1.83 6.76 8.06
CA MET A 1 -0.59 6.52 8.83
C MET A 1 -0.68 5.24 9.65
N GLU A 2 -1.82 4.93 10.29
CA GLU A 2 -2.03 3.65 10.98
C GLU A 2 -1.82 2.45 10.06
N HIS A 3 -2.34 2.53 8.83
CA HIS A 3 -2.13 1.51 7.79
C HIS A 3 -0.65 1.21 7.51
N ILE A 4 0.16 2.22 7.16
CA ILE A 4 1.61 2.03 6.91
C ILE A 4 2.30 1.36 8.12
N LEU A 5 1.93 1.73 9.35
CA LEU A 5 2.48 1.11 10.56
C LEU A 5 2.05 -0.36 10.71
N GLY A 6 0.79 -0.68 10.39
CA GLY A 6 0.26 -2.04 10.38
C GLY A 6 0.96 -2.91 9.33
N THR A 7 1.01 -2.43 8.09
CA THR A 7 1.76 -3.07 6.98
C THR A 7 3.24 -3.25 7.35
N LEU A 8 3.88 -2.28 8.02
CA LEU A 8 5.27 -2.40 8.47
C LEU A 8 5.47 -3.50 9.52
N LYS A 9 4.52 -3.69 10.45
CA LYS A 9 4.57 -4.80 11.42
C LYS A 9 4.39 -6.15 10.75
N ASN A 10 3.52 -6.24 9.75
CA ASN A 10 3.35 -7.44 8.94
C ASN A 10 4.66 -7.75 8.18
N ALA A 11 5.22 -6.75 7.51
CA ALA A 11 6.49 -6.85 6.79
C ALA A 11 7.65 -7.26 7.71
N ASP A 12 7.79 -6.65 8.89
CA ASP A 12 8.83 -7.01 9.88
C ASP A 12 8.72 -8.46 10.34
N THR A 13 7.48 -8.96 10.52
CA THR A 13 7.23 -10.36 10.84
C THR A 13 7.66 -11.29 9.69
N MET A 14 7.34 -10.92 8.44
CA MET A 14 7.76 -11.66 7.25
C MET A 14 9.29 -11.68 7.10
N ILE A 15 9.96 -10.56 7.27
CA ILE A 15 11.44 -10.46 7.19
C ILE A 15 12.10 -11.37 8.22
N LYS A 16 11.60 -11.38 9.47
CA LYS A 16 12.12 -12.27 10.53
C LYS A 16 11.92 -13.75 10.22
N ARG A 17 10.81 -14.08 9.55
CA ARG A 17 10.45 -15.47 9.21
C ARG A 17 11.14 -15.97 7.94
N TYR A 18 11.41 -15.08 6.98
CA TYR A 18 11.92 -15.41 5.66
C TYR A 18 13.26 -14.67 5.42
N PRO A 19 14.40 -15.24 5.87
CA PRO A 19 15.70 -14.57 5.81
C PRO A 19 16.23 -14.27 4.40
N PHE A 20 15.60 -14.86 3.37
CA PHE A 20 15.93 -14.56 1.97
C PHE A 20 15.42 -13.17 1.52
N LEU A 21 14.51 -12.55 2.29
CA LEU A 21 13.98 -11.23 1.96
C LEU A 21 15.00 -10.14 2.25
N ASN A 22 15.15 -9.22 1.29
CA ASN A 22 15.90 -8.00 1.48
C ASN A 22 15.15 -7.06 2.43
N LYS A 23 15.66 -6.96 3.66
CA LYS A 23 15.09 -6.08 4.70
C LYS A 23 14.94 -4.63 4.25
N THR A 24 15.92 -4.08 3.56
CA THR A 24 15.91 -2.68 3.12
C THR A 24 14.85 -2.46 2.06
N GLY A 25 14.75 -3.35 1.07
CA GLY A 25 13.72 -3.32 0.04
C GLY A 25 12.31 -3.41 0.63
N MET A 26 12.07 -4.36 1.54
CA MET A 26 10.78 -4.50 2.23
C MET A 26 10.39 -3.24 3.02
N ILE A 27 11.30 -2.70 3.83
CA ILE A 27 11.03 -1.50 4.63
C ILE A 27 10.77 -0.30 3.71
N PHE A 28 11.59 -0.12 2.68
CA PHE A 28 11.40 0.94 1.70
C PHE A 28 10.04 0.83 1.02
N GLY A 29 9.72 -0.33 0.45
CA GLY A 29 8.45 -0.59 -0.21
C GLY A 29 7.27 -0.32 0.70
N THR A 30 7.33 -0.83 1.93
CA THR A 30 6.24 -0.64 2.91
C THR A 30 6.00 0.83 3.24
N ILE A 31 7.06 1.63 3.38
CA ILE A 31 6.91 3.06 3.70
C ILE A 31 6.39 3.87 2.51
N PHE A 32 6.76 3.48 1.28
CA PHE A 32 6.55 4.31 0.09
C PHE A 32 5.53 3.80 -0.92
N HIS A 33 4.97 2.59 -0.78
CA HIS A 33 4.06 2.02 -1.79
C HIS A 33 2.88 2.93 -2.14
N ASP A 34 2.27 3.56 -1.13
CA ASP A 34 1.11 4.45 -1.28
C ASP A 34 1.45 5.95 -1.36
N ILE A 35 2.72 6.34 -1.43
CA ILE A 35 3.08 7.77 -1.42
C ILE A 35 2.44 8.52 -2.60
N GLY A 36 2.11 7.85 -3.71
CA GLY A 36 1.44 8.44 -4.85
C GLY A 36 0.02 8.94 -4.57
N GLU A 37 -0.67 8.46 -3.52
CA GLU A 37 -2.02 8.94 -3.16
C GLU A 37 -2.04 10.44 -2.82
N VAL A 38 -0.89 11.02 -2.43
CA VAL A 38 -0.81 12.46 -2.14
C VAL A 38 -1.05 13.32 -3.39
N LEU A 39 -0.85 12.77 -4.59
CA LEU A 39 -1.09 13.48 -5.85
C LEU A 39 -2.58 13.57 -6.21
N ASP A 40 -3.43 12.82 -5.49
CA ASP A 40 -4.88 12.88 -5.65
C ASP A 40 -5.48 14.16 -5.08
N TYR A 41 -4.68 14.94 -4.35
CA TYR A 41 -5.12 16.17 -3.71
C TYR A 41 -4.21 17.34 -4.08
N ARG A 42 -4.83 18.50 -4.28
CA ARG A 42 -4.15 19.78 -4.45
C ARG A 42 -4.78 20.77 -3.50
N PHE A 43 -3.94 21.54 -2.79
CA PHE A 43 -4.44 22.66 -2.00
C PHE A 43 -4.91 23.80 -2.93
N ASP A 44 -6.16 24.21 -2.80
CA ASP A 44 -6.71 25.40 -3.46
C ASP A 44 -6.73 26.57 -2.48
N SER A 45 -5.78 27.49 -2.65
CA SER A 45 -5.66 28.70 -1.85
C SER A 45 -6.90 29.60 -1.86
N LYS A 46 -7.74 29.55 -2.91
CA LYS A 46 -8.95 30.38 -3.00
C LYS A 46 -10.09 29.79 -2.17
N ALA A 47 -10.18 28.47 -2.10
CA ALA A 47 -11.17 27.76 -1.30
C ALA A 47 -10.69 27.53 0.15
N ASN A 48 -9.39 27.70 0.41
CA ASN A 48 -8.73 27.31 1.67
C ASN A 48 -9.00 25.83 2.03
N ASP A 49 -8.99 24.97 1.01
CA ASP A 49 -9.31 23.55 1.13
C ASP A 49 -8.54 22.72 0.10
N TYR A 50 -8.52 21.40 0.28
CA TYR A 50 -7.98 20.45 -0.69
C TYR A 50 -9.05 20.06 -1.70
N ILE A 51 -8.70 20.12 -2.98
CA ILE A 51 -9.52 19.62 -4.07
C ILE A 51 -8.95 18.34 -4.64
N THR A 52 -9.82 17.42 -5.04
CA THR A 52 -9.43 16.17 -5.69
C THR A 52 -8.92 16.46 -7.10
N THR A 53 -7.82 15.81 -7.48
CA THR A 53 -7.28 15.83 -8.83
C THR A 53 -7.73 14.59 -9.60
N ASN A 54 -7.48 14.57 -10.91
CA ASN A 54 -7.69 13.36 -11.73
C ASN A 54 -6.47 12.43 -11.73
N HIS A 55 -5.44 12.67 -10.90
CA HIS A 55 -4.17 11.92 -10.94
C HIS A 55 -4.39 10.43 -10.72
N ARG A 56 -5.12 10.04 -9.66
CA ARG A 56 -5.56 8.65 -9.42
C ARG A 56 -6.14 7.95 -10.63
N ARG A 57 -6.99 8.65 -11.39
CA ARG A 57 -7.73 8.08 -12.51
C ARG A 57 -6.87 7.94 -13.76
N LEU A 58 -5.91 8.84 -13.94
CA LEU A 58 -5.09 8.90 -15.16
C LEU A 58 -3.79 8.10 -15.02
N ILE A 59 -3.17 8.12 -13.84
CA ILE A 59 -1.84 7.54 -13.58
C ILE A 59 -1.92 6.45 -12.50
N GLY A 60 -2.78 6.63 -11.48
CA GLY A 60 -2.86 5.73 -10.33
C GLY A 60 -1.74 5.98 -9.30
N HIS A 61 -1.95 5.53 -8.06
CA HIS A 61 -1.02 5.81 -6.96
C HIS A 61 0.33 5.09 -7.15
N CYS A 62 0.37 3.88 -7.74
CA CYS A 62 1.62 3.20 -8.07
C CYS A 62 2.50 4.05 -9.01
N GLY A 63 1.89 4.58 -10.09
CA GLY A 63 2.59 5.43 -11.05
C GLY A 63 3.01 6.76 -10.41
N GLY A 64 2.11 7.35 -9.61
CA GLY A 64 2.38 8.53 -8.83
C GLY A 64 3.55 8.37 -7.84
N ALA A 65 3.67 7.21 -7.20
CA ALA A 65 4.78 6.93 -6.29
C ALA A 65 6.13 6.98 -7.01
N ILE A 66 6.20 6.44 -8.24
CA ILE A 66 7.39 6.55 -9.09
C ILE A 66 7.66 8.01 -9.50
N GLU A 67 6.63 8.75 -9.91
CA GLU A 67 6.75 10.18 -10.26
C GLU A 67 7.33 11.00 -9.10
N ILE A 68 6.87 10.75 -7.87
CA ILE A 68 7.38 11.42 -6.67
C ILE A 68 8.84 11.05 -6.41
N LEU A 69 9.21 9.76 -6.46
CA LEU A 69 10.51 9.29 -5.97
C LEU A 69 11.65 9.46 -6.99
N LYS A 70 11.36 9.40 -8.29
CA LYS A 70 12.37 9.44 -9.36
C LYS A 70 13.28 10.68 -9.34
N PRO A 71 12.79 11.91 -9.06
CA PRO A 71 13.65 13.08 -8.90
C PRO A 71 14.62 12.96 -7.72
N TYR A 72 14.19 12.37 -6.59
CA TYR A 72 15.04 12.18 -5.42
C TYR A 72 16.13 11.14 -5.69
N PHE A 73 15.78 10.04 -6.36
CA PHE A 73 16.77 9.02 -6.74
C PHE A 73 17.84 9.57 -7.67
N SER A 74 17.43 10.39 -8.65
CA SER A 74 18.36 11.13 -9.52
C SER A 74 19.25 12.08 -8.71
N LYS A 75 18.67 12.86 -7.79
CA LYS A 75 19.40 13.82 -6.95
C LYS A 75 20.48 13.16 -6.09
N TYR A 76 20.23 11.96 -5.59
CA TYR A 76 21.16 11.22 -4.74
C TYR A 76 22.02 10.20 -5.51
N ASN A 77 22.01 10.23 -6.85
CA ASN A 77 22.76 9.32 -7.72
C ASN A 77 22.55 7.83 -7.37
N ILE A 78 21.30 7.45 -7.08
CA ILE A 78 20.95 6.04 -6.88
C ILE A 78 21.17 5.28 -8.19
N SER A 79 21.85 4.14 -8.14
CA SER A 79 22.15 3.33 -9.33
C SER A 79 20.88 2.87 -10.03
N MET A 80 20.91 2.76 -11.35
CA MET A 80 19.75 2.36 -12.17
C MET A 80 19.16 1.04 -11.69
N ASP A 81 19.99 0.02 -11.46
CA ASP A 81 19.57 -1.28 -10.93
C ASP A 81 18.81 -1.17 -9.59
N LEU A 82 19.26 -0.30 -8.69
CA LEU A 82 18.57 -0.11 -7.41
C LEU A 82 17.27 0.65 -7.60
N GLN A 83 17.21 1.63 -8.51
CA GLN A 83 15.95 2.31 -8.83
C GLN A 83 14.93 1.33 -9.41
N GLU A 84 15.34 0.49 -10.37
CA GLU A 84 14.47 -0.52 -10.98
C GLU A 84 13.96 -1.51 -9.94
N TYR A 85 14.82 -2.00 -9.05
CA TYR A 85 14.43 -2.86 -7.94
C TYR A 85 13.38 -2.19 -7.02
N LEU A 86 13.65 -0.96 -6.57
CA LEU A 86 12.72 -0.25 -5.67
C LEU A 86 11.41 0.13 -6.37
N PHE A 87 11.45 0.52 -7.65
CA PHE A 87 10.26 0.79 -8.46
C PHE A 87 9.46 -0.47 -8.75
N GLN A 88 10.09 -1.62 -8.90
CA GLN A 88 9.39 -2.90 -8.99
C GLN A 88 8.61 -3.19 -7.70
N ILE A 89 9.18 -2.85 -6.53
CA ILE A 89 8.49 -3.00 -5.25
C ILE A 89 7.27 -2.08 -5.15
N ILE A 90 7.45 -0.78 -5.32
CA ILE A 90 6.35 0.17 -5.12
C ILE A 90 5.35 0.17 -6.29
N GLY A 91 5.80 -0.03 -7.52
CA GLY A 91 4.99 0.09 -8.72
C GLY A 91 4.13 -1.15 -9.01
N SER A 92 4.46 -2.29 -8.41
CA SER A 92 3.81 -3.57 -8.69
C SER A 92 3.15 -4.20 -7.46
N HIS A 93 3.15 -3.54 -6.30
CA HIS A 93 2.64 -4.10 -5.05
C HIS A 93 1.13 -4.44 -5.09
N MET A 94 0.36 -3.87 -6.02
CA MET A 94 -1.06 -4.19 -6.24
C MET A 94 -1.28 -5.52 -6.98
N GLY A 95 -0.22 -6.19 -7.45
CA GLY A 95 -0.31 -7.48 -8.13
C GLY A 95 -1.01 -7.40 -9.49
N ASN A 96 -2.03 -8.24 -9.71
CA ASN A 96 -2.77 -8.32 -10.98
C ASN A 96 -3.94 -7.33 -11.08
N GLU A 97 -4.04 -6.37 -10.16
CA GLU A 97 -5.07 -5.34 -10.22
C GLU A 97 -4.75 -4.28 -11.28
N MET A 98 -5.78 -3.62 -11.81
CA MET A 98 -5.64 -2.61 -12.88
C MET A 98 -4.74 -1.42 -12.50
N ALA A 99 -4.42 -1.25 -11.21
CA ALA A 99 -3.56 -0.19 -10.70
C ALA A 99 -2.06 -0.54 -10.70
N SER A 100 -1.70 -1.79 -10.97
CA SER A 100 -0.30 -2.22 -11.01
C SER A 100 0.38 -1.85 -12.34
N ILE A 101 1.65 -1.43 -12.26
CA ILE A 101 2.42 -1.02 -13.45
C ILE A 101 3.03 -2.23 -14.17
N SER A 102 3.26 -3.33 -13.46
CA SER A 102 3.83 -4.58 -14.00
C SER A 102 3.56 -5.78 -13.10
N GLU A 103 4.00 -6.96 -13.51
CA GLU A 103 3.99 -8.16 -12.67
C GLU A 103 4.90 -8.02 -11.43
N MET A 104 4.62 -8.82 -10.40
CA MET A 104 5.45 -8.93 -9.20
C MET A 104 6.64 -9.86 -9.45
N CYS A 105 7.80 -9.27 -9.70
CA CYS A 105 9.01 -9.97 -10.13
C CYS A 105 10.07 -10.15 -9.03
N THR A 106 9.80 -9.72 -7.81
CA THR A 106 10.70 -9.92 -6.66
C THR A 106 9.97 -10.54 -5.48
N PRO A 107 10.67 -11.30 -4.61
CA PRO A 107 10.06 -11.84 -3.40
C PRO A 107 9.54 -10.74 -2.47
N GLU A 108 10.22 -9.59 -2.42
CA GLU A 108 9.79 -8.46 -1.58
C GLU A 108 8.46 -7.87 -2.05
N THR A 109 8.26 -7.70 -3.36
CA THR A 109 6.99 -7.19 -3.90
C THR A 109 5.83 -8.14 -3.61
N ILE A 110 6.04 -9.44 -3.80
CA ILE A 110 5.03 -10.45 -3.51
C ILE A 110 4.68 -10.42 -2.01
N CYS A 111 5.69 -10.37 -1.13
CA CYS A 111 5.44 -10.30 0.31
C CYS A 111 4.76 -8.99 0.71
N LEU A 112 5.15 -7.86 0.12
CA LEU A 112 4.54 -6.56 0.37
C LEU A 112 3.06 -6.56 -0.03
N ASN A 113 2.71 -7.11 -1.19
CA ASN A 113 1.31 -7.28 -1.61
C ASN A 113 0.47 -8.00 -0.53
N PHE A 114 0.98 -9.10 0.01
CA PHE A 114 0.28 -9.83 1.08
C PHE A 114 0.26 -9.06 2.40
N ALA A 115 1.36 -8.41 2.78
CA ALA A 115 1.44 -7.65 4.03
C ALA A 115 0.45 -6.48 4.04
N ASP A 116 0.34 -5.81 2.90
CA ASP A 116 -0.55 -4.69 2.64
C ASP A 116 -2.02 -5.13 2.63
N HIS A 117 -2.34 -6.13 1.79
CA HIS A 117 -3.68 -6.67 1.69
C HIS A 117 -4.20 -7.22 3.02
N MET A 118 -3.35 -7.90 3.79
CA MET A 118 -3.71 -8.40 5.12
C MET A 118 -4.03 -7.25 6.07
N ASP A 119 -3.27 -6.17 6.06
CA ASP A 119 -3.54 -5.02 6.92
C ASP A 119 -4.89 -4.38 6.57
N ALA A 120 -5.12 -4.07 5.30
CA ALA A 120 -6.38 -3.48 4.82
C ALA A 120 -7.60 -4.37 5.11
N LEU A 121 -7.43 -5.69 5.00
CA LEU A 121 -8.46 -6.67 5.32
C LEU A 121 -8.71 -6.74 6.83
N ALA A 122 -7.67 -6.80 7.66
CA ALA A 122 -7.78 -6.80 9.13
C ALA A 122 -8.55 -5.57 9.63
N ASP A 123 -8.22 -4.41 9.11
CA ASP A 123 -8.90 -3.15 9.38
C ASP A 123 -10.39 -3.21 9.04
N SER A 124 -10.73 -3.79 7.89
CA SER A 124 -12.11 -3.97 7.46
C SER A 124 -12.86 -4.97 8.35
N MET A 125 -12.19 -6.03 8.80
CA MET A 125 -12.74 -7.00 9.75
C MET A 125 -12.95 -6.39 11.14
N GLN A 126 -12.05 -5.54 11.62
CA GLN A 126 -12.19 -4.85 12.90
C GLN A 126 -13.39 -3.89 12.87
N ARG A 127 -13.52 -3.07 11.83
CA ARG A 127 -14.70 -2.20 11.63
C ARG A 127 -16.00 -2.99 11.53
N ALA A 128 -15.96 -4.18 10.93
CA ALA A 128 -17.09 -5.09 10.90
C ALA A 128 -17.43 -5.55 12.33
N LYS A 129 -16.47 -6.06 13.09
CA LYS A 129 -16.66 -6.49 14.47
C LYS A 129 -17.28 -5.40 15.34
N ASP A 130 -16.82 -4.15 15.22
CA ASP A 130 -17.35 -3.03 16.00
C ASP A 130 -18.83 -2.76 15.69
N LYS A 131 -19.25 -2.89 14.42
CA LYS A 131 -20.67 -2.78 14.04
C LYS A 131 -21.51 -3.93 14.57
N TYR A 132 -20.96 -5.15 14.56
CA TYR A 132 -21.62 -6.34 15.13
C TYR A 132 -21.87 -6.16 16.64
N LEU A 133 -20.84 -5.76 17.40
CA LEU A 133 -20.93 -5.54 18.85
C LEU A 133 -21.90 -4.40 19.23
N GLN A 134 -22.13 -3.45 18.34
CA GLN A 134 -23.13 -2.39 18.51
C GLN A 134 -24.57 -2.84 18.20
N GLY A 135 -24.79 -4.13 17.91
CA GLY A 135 -26.11 -4.68 17.55
C GLY A 135 -26.64 -4.20 16.20
N LYS A 136 -25.78 -3.60 15.36
CA LYS A 136 -26.21 -2.96 14.11
C LYS A 136 -26.44 -3.95 12.97
N THR A 137 -25.86 -5.16 13.04
CA THR A 137 -26.07 -6.22 12.04
C THR A 137 -25.50 -7.56 12.51
N ASN A 138 -26.17 -8.67 12.16
CA ASN A 138 -25.72 -10.04 12.42
C ASN A 138 -24.97 -10.67 11.23
N LYS A 139 -24.85 -9.96 10.11
CA LYS A 139 -24.16 -10.41 8.89
C LYS A 139 -23.33 -9.27 8.35
N ILE A 140 -22.02 -9.47 8.24
CA ILE A 140 -21.11 -8.48 7.66
C ILE A 140 -20.27 -9.15 6.59
N THR A 141 -20.36 -8.60 5.38
CA THR A 141 -19.57 -9.03 4.25
C THR A 141 -18.26 -8.23 4.24
N VAL A 142 -17.13 -8.93 4.25
CA VAL A 142 -15.79 -8.35 4.08
C VAL A 142 -15.06 -9.17 3.02
N ALA A 143 -14.51 -8.52 1.98
CA ALA A 143 -13.79 -9.19 0.89
C ALA A 143 -14.50 -10.45 0.33
N ASN A 144 -15.78 -10.29 -0.03
CA ASN A 144 -16.66 -11.37 -0.53
C ASN A 144 -16.88 -12.55 0.44
N SER A 145 -16.47 -12.41 1.70
CA SER A 145 -16.63 -13.42 2.75
C SER A 145 -17.69 -12.98 3.76
N CYS A 146 -18.44 -13.94 4.29
CA CYS A 146 -19.39 -13.71 5.38
C CYS A 146 -18.72 -14.02 6.71
N LEU A 147 -18.63 -13.03 7.59
CA LEU A 147 -17.99 -13.19 8.90
C LEU A 147 -19.02 -13.52 9.99
N TYR A 148 -18.65 -14.47 10.83
CA TYR A 148 -19.33 -14.77 12.09
C TYR A 148 -18.31 -14.56 13.21
N PHE A 149 -18.69 -13.79 14.23
CA PHE A 149 -17.87 -13.58 15.41
C PHE A 149 -18.38 -14.49 16.53
N TYR A 150 -17.46 -15.25 17.13
CA TYR A 150 -17.74 -16.11 18.28
C TYR A 150 -17.20 -15.42 19.53
N GLU A 151 -17.94 -15.54 20.65
CA GLU A 151 -17.53 -15.08 21.98
C GLU A 151 -16.53 -16.05 22.63
#